data_AF-A0A956PDP9-F1
#
_entry.id   AF-A0A956PDP9-F1
#
_cell.length_a   1.000
_cell.length_b   1.000
_cell.length_c   1.000
_cell.angle_alpha   90.00
_cell.angle_beta   90.00
_cell.angle_gamma   90.00
#
_symmetry.space_group_name_H-M   'P 1'
#
loop_
_entity.id
_entity.type
_entity.pdbx_description
1 polymer ?
#
loop_
_entity_poly.entity_id
_entity_poly.type
_entity_poly.pdbx_seq_one_letter_code
_entity_poly.pdbx_strand_id
1 'polypeptide(L)'
;MNHREAWAEERRAPSREAWARERTETRERTDAAAVAPKQRKEPAMTPSDESGETSKEVLIVASKLKAYVRARSGMNTSSNVLEALSAKVRDLCDAAIENARTEGRKTVMDRDFR
;
A
#
# COMPACT_ATOMS: atom_id res chain seq x y z
N MET A 1 -28.93 -2.16 49.35
CA MET A 1 -27.74 -1.49 48.78
C MET A 1 -26.61 -2.50 48.80
N ASN A 2 -26.32 -3.16 47.66
CA ASN A 2 -25.29 -4.19 47.56
C ASN A 2 -24.00 -3.54 47.06
N HIS A 3 -23.02 -3.36 47.95
CA HIS A 3 -21.68 -2.91 47.56
C HIS A 3 -20.86 -4.11 47.07
N ARG A 4 -20.49 -4.07 45.79
CA ARG A 4 -19.48 -4.96 45.19
C ARG A 4 -18.11 -4.50 45.67
N GLU A 5 -17.38 -5.36 46.37
CA GLU A 5 -15.97 -5.17 46.64
C GLU A 5 -15.18 -5.38 45.34
N ALA A 6 -14.47 -4.35 44.89
CA ALA A 6 -13.49 -4.42 43.81
C ALA A 6 -12.11 -4.27 44.46
N TRP A 7 -11.36 -5.36 44.60
CA TRP A 7 -9.94 -5.28 44.94
C TRP A 7 -9.10 -5.13 43.68
N ALA A 8 -8.17 -4.18 43.72
CA ALA A 8 -7.16 -3.99 42.69
C ALA A 8 -6.01 -4.99 42.94
N GLU A 9 -5.79 -5.93 42.03
CA GLU A 9 -4.61 -6.78 42.07
C GLU A 9 -3.37 -5.96 41.65
N GLU A 10 -2.37 -5.90 42.53
CA GLU A 10 -1.09 -5.25 42.23
C GLU A 10 -0.32 -6.04 41.16
N ARG A 11 -0.33 -5.53 39.94
CA ARG A 11 0.51 -6.03 38.85
C ARG A 11 1.96 -5.58 39.08
N ARG A 12 2.81 -6.49 39.54
CA ARG A 12 4.26 -6.26 39.67
C ARG A 12 4.96 -6.46 38.32
N ALA A 13 5.78 -5.50 37.91
CA ALA A 13 6.56 -5.60 36.68
C ALA A 13 7.57 -6.77 36.75
N PRO A 14 7.80 -7.51 35.66
CA PRO A 14 8.74 -8.62 35.65
C PRO A 14 10.17 -8.12 35.92
N SER A 15 10.99 -8.97 36.53
CA SER A 15 12.38 -8.62 36.86
C SER A 15 13.23 -8.36 35.61
N ARG A 16 14.30 -7.59 35.77
CA ARG A 16 15.21 -7.18 34.68
C ARG A 16 15.77 -8.37 33.88
N GLU A 17 15.99 -9.51 34.54
CA GLU A 17 16.48 -10.73 33.91
C GLU A 17 15.39 -11.46 33.10
N ALA A 18 14.15 -11.48 33.59
CA ALA A 18 13.01 -12.03 32.84
C ALA A 18 12.75 -11.22 31.56
N TRP A 19 12.85 -9.89 31.65
CA TRP A 19 12.78 -8.99 30.50
C TRP A 19 13.88 -9.25 29.46
N ALA A 20 15.10 -9.54 29.91
CA ALA A 20 16.23 -9.80 29.02
C ALA A 20 16.04 -11.13 28.25
N ARG A 21 15.53 -12.17 28.93
CA ARG A 21 15.26 -13.49 28.33
C ARG A 21 14.15 -13.44 27.28
N GLU A 22 13.08 -12.71 27.57
CA GLU A 22 11.98 -12.53 26.60
C GLU A 22 12.47 -11.82 25.33
N ARG A 23 13.36 -10.82 25.47
CA ARG A 23 13.99 -10.14 24.33
C ARG A 23 14.92 -11.03 23.52
N THR A 24 15.71 -11.89 24.18
CA THR A 24 16.58 -12.83 23.46
C THR A 24 15.74 -13.88 22.74
N GLU A 25 14.70 -14.42 23.38
CA GLU A 25 13.82 -15.43 22.80
C GLU A 25 13.00 -14.87 21.62
N THR A 26 12.56 -13.61 21.69
CA THR A 26 11.86 -12.94 20.59
C THR A 26 12.80 -12.70 19.41
N ARG A 27 14.04 -12.29 19.69
CA ARG A 27 15.07 -12.03 18.68
C ARG A 27 15.54 -13.32 18.01
N GLU A 28 15.78 -14.38 18.76
CA GLU A 28 16.12 -15.71 18.23
C GLU A 28 15.00 -16.28 17.37
N ARG A 29 13.73 -16.01 17.69
CA ARG A 29 12.58 -16.41 16.86
C ARG A 29 12.51 -15.64 15.55
N THR A 30 12.85 -14.34 15.55
CA THR A 30 12.92 -13.54 14.33
C THR A 30 14.14 -13.87 13.48
N ASP A 31 15.28 -14.17 14.11
CA ASP A 31 16.50 -14.55 13.42
C ASP A 31 16.38 -15.98 12.84
N ALA A 32 15.76 -16.93 13.54
CA ALA A 32 15.49 -18.27 13.01
C ALA A 32 14.52 -18.27 11.80
N ALA A 33 13.57 -17.33 11.76
CA ALA A 33 12.70 -17.12 10.59
C ALA A 33 13.43 -16.42 9.42
N ALA A 34 14.55 -15.75 9.68
CA ALA A 34 15.37 -15.06 8.67
C ALA A 34 16.46 -15.95 8.02
N VAL A 35 16.74 -17.15 8.57
CA VAL A 35 17.79 -18.06 8.09
C VAL A 35 17.28 -19.09 7.05
N ALA A 36 15.98 -19.12 6.75
CA ALA A 36 15.49 -19.90 5.60
C ALA A 36 15.95 -19.22 4.29
N PRO A 37 16.71 -19.89 3.40
CA PRO A 37 17.24 -19.27 2.20
C PRO A 37 16.10 -19.04 1.20
N LYS A 38 15.50 -17.86 1.26
CA LYS A 38 14.62 -17.37 0.20
C LYS A 38 15.55 -17.05 -0.97
N GLN A 39 15.71 -18.01 -1.90
CA GLN A 39 16.43 -17.80 -3.17
C GLN A 39 15.90 -16.52 -3.81
N ARG A 40 16.67 -15.45 -3.64
CA ARG A 40 16.43 -14.16 -4.26
C ARG A 40 16.88 -14.36 -5.71
N LYS A 41 15.97 -14.83 -6.55
CA LYS A 41 16.12 -14.66 -8.00
C LYS A 41 16.16 -13.16 -8.22
N GLU A 42 17.35 -12.63 -8.42
CA GLU A 42 17.52 -11.30 -8.97
C GLU A 42 16.77 -11.31 -10.32
N PRO A 43 15.79 -10.42 -10.54
CA PRO A 43 15.28 -10.26 -11.88
C PRO A 43 16.42 -9.68 -12.70
N ALA A 44 17.04 -10.53 -13.52
CA ALA A 44 17.87 -10.08 -14.62
C ALA A 44 17.05 -9.05 -15.39
N MET A 45 17.60 -7.84 -15.52
CA MET A 45 17.08 -6.82 -16.42
C MET A 45 17.30 -7.34 -17.85
N THR A 46 16.37 -8.16 -18.31
CA THR A 46 16.16 -8.36 -19.74
C THR A 46 15.56 -7.07 -20.28
N PRO A 47 16.11 -6.45 -21.33
CA PRO A 47 15.41 -5.40 -22.05
C PRO A 47 14.27 -6.08 -22.80
N SER A 48 13.13 -6.21 -22.11
CA SER A 48 11.88 -6.68 -22.71
C SER A 48 11.31 -5.54 -23.53
N ASP A 49 11.62 -5.60 -24.82
CA ASP A 49 10.78 -5.20 -25.93
C ASP A 49 10.18 -3.78 -25.85
N GLU A 50 10.83 -2.85 -26.55
CA GLU A 50 10.26 -1.56 -26.95
C GLU A 50 9.15 -1.77 -27.99
N SER A 51 8.00 -2.26 -27.55
CA SER A 51 6.75 -2.15 -28.29
C SER A 51 5.73 -1.47 -27.37
N GLY A 52 5.45 -0.21 -27.70
CA GLY A 52 4.62 0.74 -26.95
C GLY A 52 3.13 0.39 -26.89
N GLU A 53 2.79 -0.84 -26.55
CA GLU A 53 1.50 -1.19 -25.99
C GLU A 53 1.63 -1.08 -24.48
N THR A 54 1.18 0.04 -23.92
CA THR A 54 0.96 0.11 -22.48
C THR A 54 -0.09 -0.94 -22.14
N SER A 55 0.37 -2.09 -21.64
CA SER A 55 -0.46 -3.07 -20.95
C SER A 55 -1.51 -2.32 -20.13
N LYS A 56 -2.79 -2.74 -20.17
CA LYS A 56 -3.93 -2.08 -19.49
C LYS A 56 -3.82 -2.18 -17.96
N GLU A 57 -2.73 -1.69 -17.40
CA GLU A 57 -2.40 -1.73 -16.00
C GLU A 57 -3.38 -0.85 -15.22
N VAL A 58 -3.61 -1.26 -13.97
CA VAL A 58 -4.44 -0.50 -13.05
C VAL A 58 -3.59 0.63 -12.47
N LEU A 59 -3.92 1.87 -12.81
CA LEU A 59 -3.19 3.07 -12.37
C LEU A 59 -3.57 3.51 -10.94
N ILE A 60 -4.53 2.83 -10.32
CA ILE A 60 -5.21 3.29 -9.10
C ILE A 60 -4.99 2.29 -7.97
N VAL A 61 -4.56 2.80 -6.82
CA VAL A 61 -4.40 1.99 -5.61
C VAL A 61 -5.76 1.56 -5.07
N ALA A 62 -6.07 0.27 -5.20
CA ALA A 62 -7.37 -0.30 -4.86
C ALA A 62 -7.81 0.01 -3.42
N SER A 63 -6.90 -0.07 -2.45
CA SER A 63 -7.22 0.19 -1.04
C SER A 63 -7.63 1.64 -0.79
N LYS A 64 -6.97 2.61 -1.44
CA LYS A 64 -7.29 4.04 -1.33
C LYS A 64 -8.67 4.34 -1.93
N LEU A 65 -8.95 3.82 -3.13
CA LEU A 65 -10.24 4.03 -3.77
C LEU A 65 -11.39 3.42 -2.94
N LYS A 66 -11.24 2.16 -2.51
CA LYS A 66 -12.26 1.47 -1.71
C LYS A 66 -12.51 2.17 -0.38
N ALA A 67 -11.45 2.61 0.30
CA ALA A 67 -11.57 3.37 1.54
C ALA A 67 -12.32 4.70 1.32
N TYR A 68 -12.00 5.43 0.26
CA TYR A 68 -12.69 6.68 -0.09
C TYR A 68 -14.19 6.46 -0.33
N VAL A 69 -14.56 5.50 -1.18
CA VAL A 69 -15.98 5.21 -1.50
C VAL A 69 -16.75 4.82 -0.24
N ARG A 70 -16.17 3.94 0.59
CA ARG A 70 -16.79 3.51 1.84
C ARG A 70 -16.95 4.65 2.84
N ALA A 71 -15.93 5.51 3.00
CA ALA A 71 -16.00 6.65 3.91
C ALA A 71 -17.04 7.69 3.47
N ARG A 72 -17.18 7.91 2.16
CA ARG A 72 -18.09 8.93 1.62
C ARG A 72 -19.56 8.48 1.55
N SER A 73 -19.80 7.17 1.38
CA SER A 73 -21.15 6.67 1.05
C SER A 73 -21.58 5.41 1.81
N GLY A 74 -20.69 4.76 2.56
CA GLY A 74 -20.93 3.44 3.15
C GLY A 74 -20.93 2.28 2.14
N MET A 75 -20.75 2.55 0.83
CA MET A 75 -20.79 1.54 -0.21
C MET A 75 -19.50 0.73 -0.34
N ASN A 76 -19.64 -0.49 -0.86
CA ASN A 76 -18.51 -1.30 -1.32
C ASN A 76 -18.25 -1.05 -2.82
N THR A 77 -17.03 -1.31 -3.28
CA THR A 77 -16.63 -1.11 -4.69
C THR A 77 -16.25 -2.45 -5.31
N SER A 78 -16.82 -2.77 -6.48
CA SER A 78 -16.45 -3.98 -7.23
C SER A 78 -15.05 -3.87 -7.82
N SER A 79 -14.42 -5.01 -8.13
CA SER A 79 -13.07 -5.07 -8.73
C SER A 79 -12.98 -4.35 -10.07
N ASN A 80 -14.02 -4.48 -10.91
CA ASN A 80 -14.02 -3.96 -12.28
C ASN A 80 -14.03 -2.42 -12.35
N VAL A 81 -14.39 -1.74 -11.26
CA VAL A 81 -14.30 -0.27 -11.18
C VAL A 81 -12.87 0.22 -11.35
N LEU A 82 -11.88 -0.57 -10.90
CA LEU A 82 -10.47 -0.18 -10.97
C LEU A 82 -9.99 -0.04 -12.41
N GLU A 83 -10.35 -0.99 -13.26
CA GLU A 83 -10.02 -0.96 -14.69
C GLU A 83 -10.74 0.19 -15.39
N ALA A 84 -12.05 0.33 -15.17
CA ALA A 84 -12.85 1.38 -15.77
C ALA A 84 -12.37 2.79 -15.38
N LEU A 85 -11.98 2.99 -14.13
CA LEU A 85 -11.45 4.28 -13.68
C LEU A 85 -10.03 4.50 -14.18
N SER A 86 -9.20 3.45 -14.26
CA SER A 86 -7.84 3.56 -14.84
C SER A 86 -7.88 3.91 -16.32
N ALA A 87 -8.87 3.43 -17.08
CA ALA A 87 -9.10 3.85 -18.46
C ALA A 87 -9.38 5.36 -18.54
N LYS A 88 -10.31 5.86 -17.73
CA LYS A 88 -10.60 7.31 -17.69
C LYS A 88 -9.40 8.17 -17.30
N VAL A 89 -8.59 7.70 -16.35
CA VAL A 89 -7.36 8.40 -15.95
C VAL A 89 -6.36 8.45 -17.11
N ARG A 90 -6.23 7.38 -17.91
CA ARG A 90 -5.41 7.41 -19.13
C ARG A 90 -5.90 8.47 -20.11
N ASP A 91 -7.19 8.46 -20.44
CA ASP A 91 -7.77 9.42 -21.37
C ASP A 91 -7.51 10.88 -20.94
N LEU A 92 -7.66 11.16 -19.64
CA LEU A 92 -7.35 12.48 -19.07
C LEU A 92 -5.86 12.84 -19.16
N CYS A 93 -4.98 11.89 -18.88
CA CYS A 93 -3.54 12.08 -19.01
C CYS A 93 -3.12 12.31 -20.46
N ASP A 94 -3.68 11.57 -21.41
CA ASP A 94 -3.38 11.72 -22.83
C ASP A 94 -3.77 13.12 -23.32
N ALA A 95 -4.95 13.60 -22.94
CA ALA A 95 -5.38 14.97 -23.23
C ALA A 95 -4.43 16.01 -22.59
N ALA A 96 -4.03 15.80 -21.34
CA ALA A 96 -3.13 16.70 -20.64
C ALA A 96 -1.70 16.71 -21.25
N ILE A 97 -1.22 15.56 -21.75
CA ILE A 97 0.05 15.45 -22.47
C ILE A 97 -0.01 16.27 -23.76
N GLU A 98 -1.09 16.18 -24.53
CA GLU A 98 -1.22 16.94 -25.77
C GLU A 98 -1.33 18.44 -25.53
N ASN A 99 -2.02 18.87 -24.46
CA ASN A 99 -2.02 20.26 -24.02
C ASN A 99 -0.60 20.76 -23.67
N ALA A 100 0.15 19.99 -22.89
CA ALA A 100 1.52 20.32 -22.54
C ALA A 100 2.44 20.39 -23.77
N ARG A 101 2.28 19.43 -24.71
CA ARG A 101 3.02 19.36 -25.96
C ARG A 101 2.75 20.58 -26.85
N THR A 102 1.48 21.00 -26.94
CA THR A 102 1.06 22.16 -27.74
C THR A 102 1.67 23.46 -27.20
N GLU A 103 1.88 23.55 -25.89
CA GLU A 103 2.61 24.65 -25.26
C GLU A 103 4.15 24.51 -25.33
N GLY A 104 4.69 23.48 -26.00
CA GLY A 104 6.13 23.25 -26.13
C GLY A 104 6.82 22.75 -24.85
N ARG A 105 6.06 22.25 -23.88
CA ARG A 105 6.58 21.73 -22.61
C ARG A 105 6.76 20.22 -22.64
N LYS A 106 7.67 19.73 -21.80
CA LYS A 106 7.87 18.28 -21.53
C LYS A 106 7.26 17.83 -20.20
N THR A 107 6.74 18.76 -19.41
CA THR A 107 6.16 18.51 -18.09
C THR A 107 4.67 18.78 -18.16
N VAL A 108 3.85 17.78 -17.86
CA VAL A 108 2.41 17.93 -17.63
C VAL A 108 2.20 18.63 -16.29
N MET A 109 1.35 19.64 -16.28
CA MET A 109 1.05 20.48 -15.12
C MET A 109 -0.44 20.44 -14.80
N ASP A 110 -0.84 20.83 -13.59
CA ASP A 110 -2.24 20.83 -13.15
C ASP A 110 -3.17 21.57 -14.14
N ARG A 111 -2.66 22.65 -14.74
CA ARG A 111 -3.38 23.45 -15.74
C ARG A 111 -3.64 22.71 -17.06
N ASP A 112 -3.11 21.52 -17.27
CA ASP A 112 -3.33 20.72 -18.47
C ASP A 112 -4.57 19.83 -18.35
N PHE A 113 -5.10 19.64 -17.12
CA PHE A 113 -6.32 18.88 -16.80
C PHE A 113 -7.56 19.78 -16.73
N ARG A 114 -7.88 20.46 -17.83
CA ARG A 114 -9.04 21.38 -17.92
C ARG A 114 -10.29 20.72 -18.47
#